data_AF-A0A2A5V4E5-F1
#
_entry.id   AF-A0A2A5V4E5-F1
#
_cell.length_a   1.000
_cell.length_b   1.000
_cell.length_c   1.000
_cell.angle_alpha   90.00
_cell.angle_beta   90.00
_cell.angle_gamma   90.00
#
_symmetry.space_group_name_H-M   'P 1'
#
loop_
_entity.id
_entity.type
_entity.pdbx_description
1 polymer ?
#
loop_
_entity_poly.entity_id
_entity_poly.type
_entity_poly.pdbx_seq_one_letter_code
_entity_poly.pdbx_strand_id
1 'polypeptide(L)' 'MNKKNFFIIILIIFGMFLVFNFNDYNTKRAVDACLAASQKLSDTKITDLEEAKKFCEEQIKSNR' A
#
# COMPACT_ATOMS: atom_id res chain seq x y z
N MET A 1 -34.09 -15.48 -0.96
CA MET A 1 -33.33 -14.50 -1.76
C MET A 1 -33.30 -14.98 -3.21
N ASN A 2 -33.81 -14.21 -4.18
CA ASN A 2 -33.85 -14.65 -5.58
C ASN A 2 -32.43 -14.99 -6.09
N LYS A 3 -32.30 -16.03 -6.94
CA LYS A 3 -31.01 -16.50 -7.48
C LYS A 3 -30.17 -15.36 -8.09
N LYS A 4 -30.82 -14.39 -8.73
CA LYS A 4 -30.18 -13.17 -9.26
C LYS A 4 -29.57 -12.26 -8.18
N ASN A 5 -30.23 -12.08 -7.03
CA ASN A 5 -29.71 -11.26 -5.93
C ASN A 5 -28.46 -11.88 -5.28
N PHE A 6 -28.36 -13.21 -5.26
CA PHE A 6 -27.18 -13.90 -4.72
C PHE A 6 -25.93 -13.62 -5.56
N PHE A 7 -26.02 -13.68 -6.89
CA PHE A 7 -24.91 -13.35 -7.78
C PHE A 7 -24.45 -11.90 -7.64
N ILE A 8 -25.39 -10.96 -7.48
CA ILE A 8 -25.07 -9.54 -7.29
C ILE A 8 -24.26 -9.33 -6.00
N ILE A 9 -24.65 -9.97 -4.90
CA ILE A 9 -23.93 -9.85 -3.62
C ILE A 9 -22.51 -10.40 -3.73
N ILE A 10 -22.32 -11.55 -4.39
CA ILE A 10 -20.98 -12.13 -4.61
C ILE A 10 -20.09 -11.16 -5.42
N LEU A 11 -20.62 -10.60 -6.51
CA LEU A 11 -19.87 -9.67 -7.36
C LEU A 11 -19.47 -8.40 -6.61
N ILE A 12 -20.33 -7.88 -5.74
CA ILE A 12 -20.02 -6.71 -4.91
C ILE A 12 -18.90 -7.03 -3.91
N ILE A 13 -18.98 -8.16 -3.21
CA ILE A 13 -17.93 -8.59 -2.26
C ILE A 13 -16.60 -8.78 -3.00
N PHE A 14 -16.62 -9.42 -4.17
CA PHE A 14 -15.43 -9.61 -4.99
C PHE A 14 -14.81 -8.29 -5.45
N GLY A 15 -15.65 -7.35 -5.92
CA GLY A 15 -15.21 -6.01 -6.30
C GLY A 15 -14.56 -5.25 -5.15
N MET A 16 -15.16 -5.28 -3.96
CA MET A 16 -14.57 -4.67 -2.76
C MET A 16 -13.24 -5.31 -2.37
N PHE A 17 -13.15 -6.64 -2.45
CA PHE A 17 -11.91 -7.37 -2.17
C PHE A 17 -10.78 -6.94 -3.12
N LEU A 18 -11.06 -6.82 -4.42
CA LEU A 18 -10.07 -6.34 -5.39
C LEU A 18 -9.58 -4.94 -5.05
N VAL A 19 -10.49 -3.97 -4.87
CA VAL A 19 -10.14 -2.57 -4.55
C VAL A 19 -9.30 -2.48 -3.26
N PHE A 20 -9.64 -3.25 -2.24
CA PHE A 20 -8.89 -3.27 -0.99
C PHE A 20 -7.45 -3.77 -1.19
N ASN A 21 -7.26 -4.86 -1.94
CA ASN A 21 -5.93 -5.39 -2.24
C ASN A 21 -5.08 -4.43 -3.08
N PHE A 22 -5.67 -3.73 -4.06
CA PHE A 22 -4.95 -2.72 -4.83
C PHE A 22 -4.46 -1.55 -3.95
N ASN A 23 -5.24 -1.14 -2.96
CA ASN A 23 -4.85 -0.08 -2.04
C ASN A 23 -3.62 -0.44 -1.19
N ASP A 24 -3.53 -1.66 -0.70
CA ASP A 24 -2.37 -2.13 0.07
C ASP A 24 -1.14 -2.32 -0.84
N TYR A 25 -1.33 -2.91 -2.03
CA TYR A 25 -0.27 -3.07 -3.02
C TYR A 25 0.36 -1.74 -3.44
N ASN A 26 -0.45 -0.72 -3.72
CA ASN A 26 0.02 0.60 -4.11
C ASN A 26 0.78 1.29 -2.96
N THR A 27 0.30 1.13 -1.72
CA THR A 27 0.97 1.70 -0.53
C THR A 27 2.34 1.06 -0.31
N LYS A 28 2.42 -0.28 -0.36
CA LYS A 28 3.69 -1.01 -0.26
C LYS A 28 4.67 -0.61 -1.36
N ARG A 29 4.19 -0.50 -2.61
CA ARG A 29 5.01 -0.07 -3.74
C ARG A 29 5.58 1.34 -3.56
N ALA A 30 4.80 2.27 -2.99
CA ALA A 30 5.27 3.60 -2.70
C ALA A 30 6.33 3.59 -1.59
N VAL A 31 6.13 2.78 -0.53
CA VAL A 31 7.11 2.62 0.56
C VAL A 31 8.41 2.02 0.02
N ASP A 32 8.34 0.99 -0.83
CA ASP A 32 9.52 0.36 -1.43
C ASP A 32 10.30 1.33 -2.32
N ALA A 33 9.60 2.16 -3.11
CA ALA A 33 10.23 3.19 -3.94
C ALA A 33 10.91 4.28 -3.08
N CYS A 34 10.24 4.73 -2.01
CA CYS A 34 10.82 5.66 -1.04
C CYS A 34 12.04 5.06 -0.33
N LEU A 35 11.98 3.78 0.04
CA LEU A 35 13.09 3.08 0.70
C LEU A 35 14.29 2.96 -0.23
N ALA A 36 14.08 2.58 -1.50
CA ALA A 36 15.14 2.52 -2.50
C ALA A 36 15.76 3.90 -2.79
N ALA A 37 14.94 4.96 -2.84
CA ALA A 37 15.44 6.33 -2.97
C ALA A 37 16.25 6.76 -1.74
N SER A 38 15.75 6.43 -0.54
CA SER A 38 16.42 6.75 0.73
C SER A 38 17.77 6.05 0.86
N GLN A 39 17.87 4.79 0.43
CA GLN A 39 19.14 4.04 0.36
C GLN A 39 20.13 4.63 -0.66
N LYS A 40 19.63 5.23 -1.74
CA LYS A 40 20.48 5.91 -2.74
C LYS A 40 20.96 7.27 -2.25
N LEU A 41 20.19 7.92 -1.36
CA LEU A 41 20.52 9.19 -0.71
C LEU A 41 21.30 9.00 0.60
N SER A 42 21.27 7.80 1.19
CA SER A 42 21.84 7.48 2.51
C SER A 42 23.35 7.47 2.58
N ASP A 43 24.06 7.56 1.45
CA ASP A 43 25.46 8.02 1.43
C ASP A 43 25.64 9.36 2.18
N THR A 44 24.54 10.07 2.51
CA THR A 44 24.55 11.31 3.29
C THR A 44 23.62 11.42 4.51
N LYS A 45 22.69 10.48 4.87
CA LYS A 45 21.76 10.77 6.00
C LYS A 45 20.93 9.67 6.71
N ILE A 46 20.74 8.45 6.18
CA ILE A 46 19.94 7.41 6.90
C ILE A 46 20.68 6.08 6.91
N THR A 47 21.29 5.74 8.04
CA THR A 47 22.13 4.53 8.19
C THR A 47 21.35 3.28 8.59
N ASP A 48 20.12 3.42 9.06
CA ASP A 48 19.27 2.30 9.52
C ASP A 48 18.10 2.05 8.56
N LEU A 49 18.01 0.82 8.06
CA LEU A 49 16.97 0.36 7.15
C LEU A 49 15.57 0.40 7.79
N GLU A 50 15.48 0.13 9.09
CA GLU A 50 14.22 0.09 9.82
C GLU A 50 13.67 1.51 10.03
N GLU A 51 14.55 2.45 10.35
CA GLU A 51 14.23 3.88 10.45
C GLU A 51 13.78 4.46 9.10
N ALA A 52 14.49 4.11 8.01
CA ALA A 52 14.12 4.51 6.66
C ALA A 52 12.72 4.01 6.26
N LYS A 53 12.41 2.75 6.59
CA LYS A 53 11.09 2.17 6.30
C LYS A 53 9.99 2.88 7.08
N LYS A 54 10.20 3.12 8.37
CA LYS A 54 9.23 3.83 9.22
C LYS A 54 8.99 5.26 8.73
N PHE A 55 10.05 5.98 8.37
CA PHE A 55 9.95 7.31 7.74
C PHE A 55 9.11 7.28 6.47
N CYS A 56 9.38 6.34 5.55
CA CYS A 56 8.63 6.20 4.31
C CYS A 56 7.14 5.87 4.55
N GLU A 57 6.83 4.99 5.51
CA GLU A 57 5.45 4.69 5.89
C GLU A 57 4.73 5.90 6.46
N GLU A 58 5.37 6.69 7.32
CA GLU A 58 4.79 7.91 7.92
C GLU A 58 4.51 8.97 6.85
N GLN A 59 5.45 9.22 5.93
CA GLN A 59 5.28 10.19 4.85
C GLN A 59 4.15 9.81 3.88
N ILE A 60 4.06 8.53 3.53
CA ILE A 60 3.03 8.04 2.60
C ILE A 60 1.64 8.02 3.26
N LYS A 61 1.56 7.68 4.56
CA LYS A 61 0.30 7.76 5.31
C LYS A 61 -0.14 9.20 5.55
N SER A 62 0.79 10.13 5.75
CA SER A 62 0.50 11.55 5.95
C SER A 62 0.06 12.27 4.66
N ASN A 63 0.43 11.75 3.48
CA ASN A 63 0.04 12.28 2.18
C ASN A 63 -1.22 11.61 1.59
N ARG A 64 -1.88 10.73 2.35
CA ARG A 64 -3.07 9.99 1.91
C ARG A 64 -4.37 10.72 2.23
#